data_AF-A0A519IG93-F1
#
_entry.id   AF-A0A519IG93-F1
#
_cell.length_a   1.000
_cell.length_b   1.000
_cell.length_c   1.000
_cell.angle_alpha   90.00
_cell.angle_beta   90.00
_cell.angle_gamma   90.00
#
_symmetry.space_group_name_H-M   'P 1'
#
loop_
_entity.id
_entity.type
_entity.pdbx_description
1 polymer ?
#
loop_
_entity_poly.entity_id
_entity_poly.type
_entity_poly.pdbx_seq_one_letter_code
_entity_poly.pdbx_strand_id
1 'polypeptide(L)'
;MFELAPVSLWLEDYSALKQLFDSWRAQGVTDLRFHLAQDPDRVRQCSAALKVVKVNRRTLELFAADSQEALVANLDKVFRDDM
;
A
#
# COMPACT_ATOMS: atom_id res chain seq x y z
N MET A 1 19.58 -1.22 12.11
CA MET A 1 18.86 0.02 12.47
C MET A 1 17.35 -0.11 12.26
N PHE A 2 16.88 -0.51 11.07
CA PHE A 2 15.44 -0.63 10.74
C PHE A 2 14.62 -1.48 11.74
N GLU A 3 15.16 -2.61 12.20
CA GLU A 3 14.42 -3.51 13.10
C GLU A 3 14.37 -3.08 14.57
N LEU A 4 15.27 -2.18 14.97
CA LEU A 4 15.40 -1.69 16.35
C LEU A 4 14.82 -0.28 16.52
N ALA A 5 14.20 0.27 15.47
CA ALA A 5 13.55 1.57 15.55
C ALA A 5 12.35 1.47 16.53
N PRO A 6 12.19 2.42 17.47
CA PRO A 6 11.08 2.41 18.42
C PRO A 6 9.72 2.78 17.79
N VAL A 7 9.71 3.06 16.49
CA VAL A 7 8.56 3.48 15.70
C VAL A 7 8.18 2.43 14.65
N SER A 8 6.90 2.41 14.27
CA SER A 8 6.39 1.57 13.17
C SER A 8 7.05 1.98 11.86
N LEU A 9 7.74 1.04 11.21
CA LEU A 9 8.39 1.28 9.91
C LEU A 9 7.91 0.26 8.89
N TRP A 10 7.56 0.79 7.72
CA TRP A 10 7.05 0.06 6.58
C TRP A 10 7.93 0.38 5.38
N LEU A 11 8.42 -0.67 4.74
CA LEU A 11 9.09 -0.61 3.46
C LEU A 11 8.11 -1.16 2.43
N GLU A 12 7.71 -0.30 1.50
CA GLU A 12 6.70 -0.59 0.50
C GLU A 12 7.28 -0.34 -0.89
N ASP A 13 6.88 -1.19 -1.84
CA ASP A 13 7.24 -1.06 -3.24
C ASP A 13 6.09 -0.39 -4.00
N TYR A 14 6.35 0.85 -4.41
CA TYR A 14 5.45 1.69 -5.19
C TYR A 14 5.69 1.58 -6.70
N SER A 15 6.58 0.69 -7.14
CA SER A 15 6.98 0.58 -8.56
C SER A 15 5.79 0.15 -9.44
N ALA A 16 4.97 -0.79 -8.97
CA ALA A 16 3.76 -1.21 -9.69
C ALA A 16 2.73 -0.08 -9.76
N LEU A 17 2.54 0.69 -8.68
CA LEU A 17 1.65 1.86 -8.67
C LEU A 17 2.12 2.92 -9.68
N LYS A 18 3.42 3.19 -9.73
CA LYS A 18 4.02 4.10 -10.70
C LYS A 18 3.75 3.64 -12.14
N GLN A 19 3.92 2.35 -12.43
CA GLN A 19 3.61 1.80 -13.75
C GLN A 19 2.13 1.95 -14.11
N LEU A 20 1.23 1.78 -13.14
CA LEU A 20 -0.20 1.97 -13.32
C LEU A 20 -0.53 3.43 -13.72
N PHE A 21 0.05 4.39 -13.00
CA PHE A 21 -0.15 5.81 -13.28
C PHE A 21 0.49 6.24 -14.60
N ASP A 22 1.66 5.70 -14.93
CA ASP A 22 2.33 5.94 -16.21
C ASP A 22 1.48 5.39 -17.37
N SER A 23 0.85 4.22 -17.20
CA SER A 23 -0.10 3.67 -18.17
C SER A 23 -1.32 4.58 -18.36
N TRP A 24 -1.92 5.09 -17.28
CA TRP A 24 -3.04 6.03 -17.39
C TRP A 24 -2.64 7.35 -18.05
N ARG A 25 -1.47 7.89 -17.73
CA ARG A 25 -0.94 9.08 -18.42
C ARG A 25 -0.72 8.83 -19.89
N ALA A 26 -0.20 7.65 -20.27
CA ALA A 26 -0.05 7.26 -21.67
C ALA A 26 -1.41 7.13 -22.39
N GLN A 27 -2.48 6.81 -21.67
CA GLN A 27 -3.86 6.81 -22.17
C GLN A 27 -4.50 8.21 -22.23
N GLY A 28 -3.77 9.26 -21.85
CA GLY A 28 -4.23 10.65 -21.88
C GLY A 28 -4.88 11.13 -20.58
N VAL A 29 -4.75 10.40 -19.47
CA VAL A 29 -5.23 10.86 -18.15
C VAL A 29 -4.35 11.99 -17.64
N THR A 30 -4.90 13.19 -17.58
CA THR A 30 -4.23 14.40 -17.08
C THR A 30 -4.51 14.65 -15.60
N ASP A 31 -5.72 14.33 -15.14
CA ASP A 31 -6.13 14.42 -13.73
C ASP A 31 -6.36 13.03 -13.13
N LEU A 32 -5.32 12.51 -12.47
CA LEU A 32 -5.36 11.23 -11.76
C LEU A 32 -6.35 11.23 -10.60
N ARG A 33 -6.55 12.37 -9.91
CA ARG A 33 -7.47 12.44 -8.77
C ARG A 33 -8.91 12.29 -9.25
N PHE A 34 -9.26 13.03 -10.29
CA PHE A 34 -10.56 12.90 -10.92
C PHE A 34 -10.76 11.49 -11.50
N HIS A 35 -9.74 10.94 -12.15
CA HIS A 35 -9.77 9.58 -12.70
C HIS A 35 -10.00 8.50 -11.64
N LEU A 36 -9.35 8.61 -10.47
CA LEU A 36 -9.55 7.70 -9.34
C LEU A 36 -10.94 7.90 -8.70
N ALA A 37 -11.41 9.14 -8.56
CA ALA A 37 -12.71 9.44 -7.98
C ALA A 37 -13.89 8.95 -8.84
N GLN A 38 -13.68 8.80 -10.16
CA GLN A 38 -14.70 8.28 -11.07
C GLN A 38 -14.95 6.78 -10.91
N ASP A 39 -13.98 6.03 -10.39
CA ASP A 39 -14.06 4.57 -10.34
C ASP A 39 -13.37 4.00 -9.10
N PRO A 40 -14.15 3.54 -8.11
CA PRO A 40 -13.63 2.89 -6.90
C PRO A 40 -12.79 1.63 -7.19
N ASP A 41 -12.98 0.95 -8.33
CA ASP A 41 -12.14 -0.18 -8.72
C ASP A 41 -10.70 0.25 -9.00
N ARG A 42 -10.48 1.47 -9.49
CA ARG A 42 -9.13 1.99 -9.72
C ARG A 42 -8.40 2.25 -8.40
N VAL A 43 -9.12 2.71 -7.38
CA VAL A 43 -8.58 2.84 -6.02
C VAL A 43 -8.20 1.46 -5.48
N ARG A 44 -9.06 0.45 -5.66
CA ARG A 44 -8.72 -0.94 -5.30
C ARG A 44 -7.49 -1.46 -6.05
N GLN A 45 -7.34 -1.16 -7.34
CA GLN A 45 -6.15 -1.54 -8.11
C GLN A 45 -4.88 -0.87 -7.59
N CYS A 46 -4.96 0.40 -7.17
CA CYS A 46 -3.85 1.09 -6.53
C CYS A 46 -3.46 0.43 -5.21
N SER A 47 -4.43 0.12 -4.35
CA SER A 47 -4.19 -0.57 -3.08
C SER A 47 -3.65 -1.97 -3.28
N ALA A 48 -4.07 -2.69 -4.34
CA ALA A 48 -3.53 -4.00 -4.69
C ALA A 48 -2.13 -3.93 -5.32
N ALA A 49 -1.77 -2.82 -5.97
CA ALA A 49 -0.45 -2.59 -6.53
C ALA A 49 0.59 -2.21 -5.46
N LEU A 50 0.13 -1.70 -4.32
CA LEU A 50 0.95 -1.45 -3.13
C LEU A 50 1.43 -2.78 -2.55
N LYS A 51 2.75 -3.00 -2.57
CA LYS A 51 3.35 -4.21 -2.03
C LYS A 51 4.21 -3.89 -0.83
N VAL A 52 3.85 -4.44 0.33
CA VAL A 52 4.68 -4.36 1.53
C VAL A 52 5.89 -5.28 1.36
N VAL A 53 7.06 -4.69 1.23
CA VAL A 53 8.35 -5.38 1.09
C VAL A 53 8.85 -5.84 2.45
N LYS A 54 8.82 -4.95 3.44
CA LYS A 54 9.29 -5.27 4.78
C LYS A 54 8.61 -4.42 5.85
N VAL A 55 8.26 -5.04 6.96
CA VAL A 55 7.87 -4.31 8.18
C VAL A 55 8.89 -4.56 9.28
N ASN A 56 9.09 -3.59 10.17
CA ASN A 56 9.93 -3.84 11.33
C ASN A 56 9.16 -4.60 12.42
N ARG A 57 9.89 -5.14 13.38
CA ARG A 57 9.31 -5.89 14.50
C ARG A 57 8.35 -5.04 15.35
N ARG A 58 8.60 -3.74 15.45
CA ARG A 58 7.70 -2.81 16.15
C ARG A 58 6.32 -2.71 15.50
N THR A 59 6.26 -2.72 14.17
CA THR A 59 4.99 -2.81 13.43
C THR A 59 4.25 -4.11 13.77
N LEU A 60 4.93 -5.25 13.72
CA LEU A 60 4.30 -6.54 14.05
C LEU A 60 3.75 -6.55 15.47
N GLU A 61 4.49 -6.03 16.44
CA GLU A 61 4.03 -5.87 17.83
C GLU A 61 2.81 -4.95 17.95
N LEU A 62 2.80 -3.82 17.22
CA LEU A 62 1.72 -2.83 17.26
C LEU A 62 0.41 -3.39 16.66
N PHE A 63 0.53 -4.17 15.59
CA PHE A 63 -0.61 -4.82 14.93
C PHE A 63 -0.93 -6.21 15.47
N ALA A 64 -0.23 -6.65 16.54
CA ALA A 64 -0.35 -7.99 17.12
C ALA A 64 -0.30 -9.11 16.07
N ALA A 65 0.58 -8.96 15.07
CA ALA A 65 0.75 -9.91 13.99
C ALA A 65 1.96 -10.82 14.26
N ASP A 66 1.76 -12.13 14.14
CA ASP A 66 2.81 -13.13 14.38
C ASP A 66 3.94 -13.07 13.34
N SER A 67 3.64 -12.61 12.13
CA SER A 67 4.61 -12.46 11.05
C SER A 67 4.19 -11.38 10.05
N GLN A 68 5.14 -10.97 9.20
CA GLN A 68 4.84 -10.07 8.09
C GLN A 68 3.80 -10.66 7.15
N GLU A 69 3.83 -11.97 6.86
CA GLU A 69 2.80 -12.58 6.01
C GLU A 69 1.42 -12.49 6.65
N ALA A 70 1.32 -12.74 7.96
CA ALA A 70 0.06 -12.64 8.69
C ALA A 70 -0.48 -11.19 8.71
N LEU A 71 0.41 -10.20 8.85
CA LEU A 71 0.06 -8.79 8.74
C LEU A 71 -0.44 -8.46 7.34
N VAL A 72 0.30 -8.85 6.29
CA VAL A 72 -0.03 -8.57 4.89
C VAL A 72 -1.32 -9.27 4.46
N ALA A 73 -1.58 -10.49 4.93
CA ALA A 73 -2.83 -11.20 4.66
C ALA A 73 -4.06 -10.53 5.30
N ASN A 74 -3.86 -9.70 6.33
CA ASN A 74 -4.92 -8.92 6.97
C ASN A 74 -4.86 -7.43 6.63
N LEU A 75 -3.96 -7.00 5.75
CA LEU A 75 -3.82 -5.58 5.38
C LEU A 75 -5.08 -5.03 4.72
N ASP A 76 -5.78 -5.83 3.93
CA ASP A 76 -7.08 -5.46 3.34
C ASP A 76 -8.13 -5.08 4.40
N LYS A 77 -7.98 -5.56 5.64
CA LYS A 77 -8.86 -5.19 6.77
C LYS A 77 -8.36 -3.94 7.49
N VAL A 78 -7.06 -3.66 7.45
CA VAL A 78 -6.43 -2.51 8.11
C VAL A 78 -6.57 -1.26 7.25
N PHE A 79 -6.27 -1.35 5.95
CA PHE A 79 -6.38 -0.20 5.02
C PHE A 79 -7.81 0.16 4.62
N ARG A 80 -8.80 -0.66 4.99
CA ARG A 80 -10.22 -0.41 4.65
C ARG A 80 -10.82 0.80 5.37
N ASP A 81 -10.24 1.24 6.48
CA ASP A 81 -10.83 2.29 7.33
C ASP A 81 -10.23 3.69 7.10
N ASP A 82 -9.12 3.79 6.36
CA ASP A 82 -8.33 5.03 6.23
C ASP A 82 -8.21 5.57 4.79
N MET A 83 -8.98 5.04 3.82
CA MET A 83 -8.97 5.53 2.43
C MET A 83 -10.34 6.00 1.92
#